data_AF-A0A0Q5U6A1-F1
#
_entry.id   AF-A0A0Q5U6A1-F1
#
_cell.length_a   1.000
_cell.length_b   1.000
_cell.length_c   1.000
_cell.angle_alpha   90.00
_cell.angle_beta   90.00
_cell.angle_gamma   90.00
#
_symmetry.space_group_name_H-M   'P 1'
#
loop_
_entity.id
_entity.type
_entity.pdbx_description
1 polymer ?
#
loop_
_entity_poly.entity_id
_entity_poly.type
_entity_poly.pdbx_seq_one_letter_code
_entity_poly.pdbx_strand_id
1 'polypeptide(L)'
;MHDVIISLLLAIVTASQQSFTLEIGSMQLYCPLIPYSYAHLELLCKGVYSADLYLKYKDGLTSVDAPYKIFYYNQDGYYVLFVSLNDSPVQRCNSTIQLDDELHFFCGVSRSPLIVLGSQFFCHKDLMSYVDDLLYACTKPGDLRFFNVEWKGVATIHYAAKSESKNGSASGILGFETWLVCLVLLQIFKLLSFNRFEIHVSYQFLKQNAAVLHVRAPLHSS
;
A
#
# COMPACT_ATOMS: atom_id res chain seq x y z
N MET A 1 -26.98 -32.57 -2.60
CA MET A 1 -27.09 -31.16 -2.12
C MET A 1 -25.81 -30.68 -1.43
N HIS A 2 -25.02 -31.53 -0.77
CA HIS A 2 -23.75 -31.12 -0.15
C HIS A 2 -22.65 -30.71 -1.15
N ASP A 3 -22.58 -31.35 -2.33
CA ASP A 3 -21.56 -31.02 -3.33
C ASP A 3 -21.68 -29.61 -3.94
N VAL A 4 -22.90 -29.08 -3.99
CA VAL A 4 -23.18 -27.74 -4.52
C VAL A 4 -22.68 -26.66 -3.56
N ILE A 5 -22.80 -26.90 -2.25
CA ILE A 5 -22.38 -25.96 -1.21
C ILE A 5 -20.84 -25.90 -1.12
N ILE A 6 -20.17 -27.05 -1.22
CA ILE A 6 -18.69 -27.12 -1.20
C ILE A 6 -18.11 -26.42 -2.44
N SER A 7 -18.71 -26.63 -3.61
CA SER A 7 -18.27 -25.99 -4.86
C SER A 7 -18.43 -24.46 -4.82
N LEU A 8 -19.51 -23.96 -4.21
CA LEU A 8 -19.75 -22.52 -4.06
C LEU A 8 -18.76 -21.87 -3.09
N LEU A 9 -18.44 -22.55 -1.99
CA LEU A 9 -17.45 -22.06 -1.01
C LEU A 9 -16.03 -22.03 -1.60
N LEU A 10 -15.63 -23.04 -2.38
CA LEU A 10 -14.34 -23.01 -3.08
C LEU A 10 -14.25 -21.85 -4.08
N ALA A 11 -15.32 -21.54 -4.81
CA ALA A 11 -15.34 -20.45 -5.78
C ALA A 11 -15.21 -19.06 -5.12
N ILE A 12 -15.77 -18.88 -3.92
CA ILE A 12 -15.66 -17.62 -3.16
C ILE A 12 -14.22 -17.44 -2.63
N VAL A 13 -13.58 -18.53 -2.16
CA VAL A 13 -12.19 -18.49 -1.68
C VAL A 13 -11.22 -18.17 -2.82
N THR A 14 -11.43 -18.73 -4.02
CA THR A 14 -10.56 -18.44 -5.17
C THR A 14 -10.80 -17.05 -5.76
N ALA A 15 -12.05 -16.56 -5.78
CA ALA A 15 -12.35 -15.19 -6.20
C ALA A 15 -11.81 -14.13 -5.22
N SER A 16 -11.76 -14.43 -3.92
CA SER A 16 -11.19 -13.52 -2.91
C SER A 16 -9.66 -13.41 -2.97
N GLN A 17 -8.97 -14.41 -3.52
CA GLN A 17 -7.50 -14.42 -3.60
C GLN A 17 -6.94 -13.66 -4.82
N GLN A 18 -7.78 -13.24 -5.77
CA GLN A 18 -7.34 -12.47 -6.94
C GLN A 18 -7.20 -10.96 -6.69
N SER A 19 -7.41 -10.50 -5.45
CA SER A 19 -7.24 -9.09 -5.11
C SER A 19 -5.76 -8.76 -4.87
N PHE A 20 -5.14 -8.17 -5.90
CA PHE A 20 -4.03 -7.22 -5.80
C PHE A 20 -2.74 -7.73 -5.16
N THR A 21 -1.88 -8.36 -5.98
CA THR A 21 -0.44 -8.20 -5.84
C THR A 21 -0.07 -6.82 -6.36
N LEU A 22 0.00 -5.82 -5.45
CA LEU A 22 0.98 -4.75 -5.61
C LEU A 22 2.33 -5.48 -5.78
N GLU A 23 3.04 -5.26 -6.89
CA GLU A 23 4.38 -5.86 -7.05
C GLU A 23 5.16 -5.55 -5.78
N ILE A 24 5.60 -6.63 -5.12
CA ILE A 24 6.18 -6.59 -3.78
C ILE A 24 7.48 -5.80 -3.88
N GLY A 25 7.38 -4.48 -3.74
CA GLY A 25 8.48 -3.62 -3.39
C GLY A 25 9.06 -4.18 -2.11
N SER A 26 10.31 -4.59 -2.15
CA SER A 26 11.02 -4.98 -0.95
C SER A 26 10.99 -3.79 0.00
N MET A 27 10.50 -3.99 1.23
CA MET A 27 10.62 -3.00 2.30
C MET A 27 12.11 -2.94 2.66
N GLN A 28 12.85 -2.17 1.87
CA GLN A 28 14.30 -2.11 1.90
C GLN A 28 14.71 -0.92 2.75
N LEU A 29 15.47 -1.17 3.81
CA LEU A 29 16.13 -0.13 4.60
C LEU A 29 17.19 0.65 3.78
N TYR A 30 17.47 0.20 2.55
CA TYR A 30 18.51 0.72 1.68
C TYR A 30 18.09 0.58 0.22
N CYS A 31 18.12 1.69 -0.51
CA CYS A 31 17.63 1.78 -1.88
C CYS A 31 18.80 1.97 -2.87
N PRO A 32 19.56 0.93 -3.25
CA PRO A 32 20.85 1.02 -3.97
C PRO A 32 20.83 1.75 -5.33
N LEU A 33 19.67 2.27 -5.74
CA LEU A 33 19.37 2.82 -7.06
C LEU A 33 19.52 4.34 -7.15
N ILE A 34 19.62 5.06 -6.03
CA ILE A 34 20.00 6.48 -6.06
C ILE A 34 21.53 6.52 -5.94
N PRO A 35 22.28 7.14 -6.87
CA PRO A 35 23.70 7.38 -6.66
C PRO A 35 23.85 8.30 -5.44
N TYR A 36 24.12 7.69 -4.29
CA TYR A 36 23.93 8.25 -2.94
C TYR A 36 24.85 9.41 -2.55
N SER A 37 25.81 9.77 -3.39
CA SER A 37 26.71 10.88 -3.12
C SER A 37 26.34 12.09 -3.98
N TYR A 38 25.58 13.03 -3.41
CA TYR A 38 25.42 14.42 -3.88
C TYR A 38 24.49 14.68 -5.08
N ALA A 39 23.61 13.75 -5.46
CA ALA A 39 22.59 14.06 -6.46
C ALA A 39 21.57 15.06 -5.88
N HIS A 40 21.60 16.30 -6.37
CA HIS A 40 20.52 17.27 -6.14
C HIS A 40 19.34 16.87 -7.01
N LEU A 41 18.25 16.42 -6.38
CA LEU A 41 17.00 16.15 -7.09
C LEU A 41 16.18 17.43 -7.17
N GLU A 42 15.75 17.77 -8.38
CA GLU A 42 14.96 18.96 -8.67
C GLU A 42 13.47 18.64 -8.52
N LEU A 43 12.69 19.57 -7.99
CA LEU A 43 11.24 19.42 -7.89
C LEU A 43 10.64 19.41 -9.31
N LEU A 44 10.08 18.27 -9.71
CA LEU A 44 9.38 18.10 -10.98
C LEU A 44 7.96 18.64 -10.89
N CYS A 45 7.22 18.19 -9.87
CA CYS A 45 5.82 18.56 -9.69
C CYS A 45 5.36 18.36 -8.24
N LYS A 46 4.19 18.90 -7.93
CA LYS A 46 3.47 18.66 -6.68
C LYS A 46 2.00 18.35 -7.00
N GLY A 47 1.40 17.46 -6.22
CA GLY A 47 0.02 17.04 -6.42
C GLY A 47 -0.65 16.63 -5.12
N VAL A 48 -1.89 16.17 -5.27
CA VAL A 48 -2.72 15.65 -4.19
C VAL A 48 -3.22 14.27 -4.62
N TYR A 49 -3.09 13.29 -3.73
CA TYR A 49 -3.44 11.91 -4.01
C TYR A 49 -4.96 11.77 -4.17
N SER A 50 -5.42 11.50 -5.39
CA SER A 50 -6.84 11.50 -5.73
C SER A 50 -7.57 10.23 -5.33
N ALA A 51 -8.90 10.30 -5.25
CA ALA A 51 -9.75 9.13 -5.06
C ALA A 51 -9.59 8.10 -6.20
N ASP A 52 -9.38 8.56 -7.44
CA ASP A 52 -9.18 7.67 -8.59
C ASP A 52 -7.88 6.86 -8.46
N LEU A 53 -6.78 7.50 -8.04
CA LEU A 53 -5.51 6.82 -7.76
C LEU A 53 -5.68 5.80 -6.62
N TYR A 54 -6.39 6.20 -5.55
CA TYR A 54 -6.69 5.30 -4.44
C TYR A 54 -7.49 4.07 -4.89
N LEU A 55 -8.52 4.24 -5.72
CA LEU A 55 -9.33 3.13 -6.23
C LEU A 55 -8.53 2.22 -7.18
N LYS A 56 -7.66 2.80 -8.01
CA LYS A 56 -6.85 2.06 -8.98
C LYS A 56 -5.78 1.21 -8.29
N TYR A 57 -5.05 1.76 -7.32
CA TYR A 57 -3.90 1.09 -6.71
C TYR A 57 -4.16 0.48 -5.34
N LYS A 58 -5.25 0.89 -4.65
CA LYS A 58 -5.58 0.44 -3.29
C LYS A 58 -4.42 0.64 -2.30
N ASP A 59 -3.68 1.73 -2.45
CA ASP A 59 -2.50 2.04 -1.64
C ASP A 59 -2.91 2.40 -0.20
N GLY A 60 -2.68 1.47 0.73
CA GLY A 60 -2.98 1.64 2.15
C GLY A 60 -1.98 2.50 2.93
N LEU A 61 -0.84 2.87 2.33
CA LEU A 61 0.21 3.66 2.97
C LEU A 61 0.03 5.17 2.80
N THR A 62 -0.88 5.58 1.92
CA THR A 62 -1.30 6.96 1.71
C THR A 62 -2.80 7.12 2.01
N SER A 63 -3.32 8.33 1.93
CA SER A 63 -4.77 8.60 1.99
C SER A 63 -5.20 9.47 0.83
N VAL A 64 -6.49 9.40 0.49
CA VAL A 64 -7.10 10.41 -0.37
C VAL A 64 -6.84 11.80 0.24
N ASP A 65 -6.57 12.77 -0.62
CA ASP A 65 -6.18 14.14 -0.30
C ASP A 65 -4.79 14.30 0.34
N ALA A 66 -4.00 13.23 0.47
CA ALA A 66 -2.62 13.34 0.94
C ALA A 66 -1.74 14.10 -0.07
N PRO A 67 -0.88 15.02 0.38
CA PRO A 67 0.02 15.72 -0.53
C PRO A 67 1.11 14.79 -1.04
N TYR A 68 1.54 15.00 -2.28
CA TYR A 68 2.76 14.39 -2.79
C TYR A 68 3.60 15.34 -3.63
N LYS A 69 4.89 15.04 -3.69
CA LYS A 69 5.87 15.73 -4.55
C LYS A 69 6.71 14.71 -5.27
N ILE A 70 7.03 15.01 -6.53
CA ILE A 70 7.97 14.22 -7.33
C ILE A 70 9.19 15.08 -7.58
N PHE A 71 10.34 14.55 -7.21
CA PHE A 71 11.65 15.10 -7.50
C PHE A 71 12.35 14.20 -8.52
N TYR A 72 13.23 14.78 -9.33
CA TYR A 72 13.94 14.03 -10.35
C TYR A 72 15.40 14.44 -10.47
N TYR A 73 16.19 13.50 -10.96
CA TYR A 73 17.53 13.73 -11.50
C TYR A 73 17.64 12.99 -12.83
N ASN A 74 18.27 13.60 -13.83
CA ASN A 74 18.51 12.96 -15.13
C ASN A 74 20.01 12.96 -15.41
N GLN A 75 20.55 11.77 -15.68
CA GLN A 75 21.91 11.59 -16.15
C GLN A 75 21.87 10.81 -17.47
N ASP A 76 22.26 11.47 -18.56
CA ASP A 76 22.38 10.86 -19.90
C ASP A 76 21.10 10.12 -20.38
N GLY A 77 19.93 10.65 -20.02
CA GLY A 77 18.63 10.07 -20.39
C GLY A 77 18.13 8.98 -19.43
N TYR A 78 18.88 8.68 -18.37
CA TYR A 78 18.45 7.81 -17.28
C TYR A 78 17.86 8.65 -16.14
N TYR A 79 16.59 8.40 -15.81
CA TYR A 79 15.86 9.17 -14.81
C TYR A 79 15.88 8.49 -13.44
N VAL A 80 16.16 9.27 -12.41
CA VAL A 80 16.00 8.89 -11.01
C VAL A 80 14.86 9.71 -10.44
N LEU A 81 13.72 9.05 -10.18
CA LEU A 81 12.55 9.69 -9.60
C LEU A 81 12.48 9.42 -8.11
N PHE A 82 12.17 10.45 -7.33
CA PHE A 82 11.88 10.36 -5.92
C PHE A 82 10.48 10.92 -5.65
N VAL A 83 9.58 10.07 -5.18
CA VAL A 83 8.20 10.42 -4.85
C VAL A 83 8.08 10.50 -3.33
N SER A 84 7.71 11.65 -2.79
CA SER A 84 7.36 11.78 -1.37
C SER A 84 5.84 11.89 -1.22
N LEU A 85 5.25 10.93 -0.53
CA LEU A 85 3.84 10.86 -0.16
C LEU A 85 3.64 11.21 1.32
N ASN A 86 2.42 11.64 1.65
CA ASN A 86 2.00 12.12 2.96
C ASN A 86 2.67 13.44 3.39
N ASP A 87 2.07 14.08 4.40
CA ASP A 87 2.63 15.31 4.97
C ASP A 87 3.95 15.02 5.71
N SER A 88 4.99 15.80 5.39
CA SER A 88 6.32 15.62 5.95
C SER A 88 7.17 16.89 5.80
N PRO A 89 8.29 17.02 6.53
CA PRO A 89 9.23 18.12 6.29
C PRO A 89 9.73 18.19 4.84
N VAL A 90 9.83 17.06 4.13
CA VAL A 90 10.23 17.01 2.70
C VAL A 90 9.21 17.76 1.84
N GLN A 91 7.92 17.72 2.20
CA GLN A 91 6.87 18.48 1.49
C GLN A 91 7.07 20.00 1.56
N ARG A 92 7.92 20.51 2.47
CA ARG A 92 8.23 21.94 2.56
C ARG A 92 9.37 22.37 1.63
N CYS A 93 10.13 21.43 1.06
CA CYS A 93 11.17 21.74 0.08
C CYS A 93 10.52 22.12 -1.26
N ASN A 94 10.72 23.36 -1.73
CA ASN A 94 10.04 23.90 -2.91
C ASN A 94 10.91 23.98 -4.17
N SER A 95 12.17 23.55 -4.10
CA SER A 95 13.11 23.69 -5.22
C SER A 95 13.89 22.40 -5.44
N THR A 96 14.76 22.06 -4.50
CA THR A 96 15.58 20.84 -4.61
C THR A 96 15.66 20.12 -3.28
N ILE A 97 15.95 18.82 -3.35
CA ILE A 97 16.33 18.01 -2.21
C ILE A 97 17.67 17.33 -2.48
N GLN A 98 18.36 16.99 -1.41
CA GLN A 98 19.52 16.12 -1.42
C GLN A 98 19.28 14.98 -0.43
N LEU A 99 19.72 13.79 -0.78
CA LEU A 99 19.79 12.64 0.11
C LEU A 99 21.26 12.25 0.28
N ASP A 100 21.66 11.89 1.50
CA ASP A 100 22.97 11.28 1.76
C ASP A 100 22.87 9.73 1.81
N ASP A 101 24.01 9.07 2.03
CA ASP A 101 24.13 7.61 2.14
C ASP A 101 23.29 7.03 3.30
N GLU A 102 22.90 7.86 4.27
CA GLU A 102 22.11 7.48 5.45
C GLU A 102 20.62 7.84 5.30
N LEU A 103 20.18 8.25 4.10
CA LEU A 103 18.82 8.70 3.79
C LEU A 103 18.37 9.95 4.58
N HIS A 104 19.31 10.77 5.02
CA HIS A 104 18.97 12.09 5.54
C HIS A 104 18.61 13.05 4.41
N PHE A 105 17.49 13.73 4.57
CA PHE A 105 17.02 14.72 3.61
C PHE A 105 17.59 16.09 3.91
N PHE A 106 17.96 16.83 2.88
CA PHE A 106 18.27 18.25 2.97
C PHE A 106 17.44 19.01 1.94
N CYS A 107 16.80 20.12 2.33
CA CYS A 107 16.20 21.02 1.35
C CYS A 107 17.30 21.93 0.78
N GLY A 108 17.41 22.03 -0.55
CA GLY A 108 18.35 22.96 -1.18
C GLY A 108 19.81 22.64 -0.86
N VAL A 109 20.51 23.67 -0.38
CA VAL A 109 21.90 23.62 0.10
C VAL A 109 21.99 23.64 1.63
N SER A 110 20.90 23.32 2.32
CA SER A 110 20.87 23.26 3.79
C SER A 110 21.89 22.24 4.30
N ARG A 111 22.61 22.59 5.38
CA ARG A 111 23.50 21.67 6.11
C ARG A 111 22.80 20.91 7.23
N SER A 112 21.57 21.31 7.55
CA SER A 112 20.78 20.70 8.61
C SER A 112 19.84 19.66 7.99
N PRO A 113 19.92 18.38 8.41
CA PRO A 113 19.05 17.35 7.88
C PRO A 113 17.62 17.55 8.37
N LEU A 114 16.65 17.15 7.56
CA LEU A 114 15.25 17.07 7.92
C LEU A 114 15.02 15.80 8.72
N ILE A 115 14.32 15.93 9.85
CA ILE A 115 13.96 14.80 10.70
C ILE A 115 12.68 14.19 10.15
N VAL A 116 12.78 13.00 9.55
CA VAL A 116 11.64 12.28 8.95
C VAL A 116 11.47 10.94 9.68
N LEU A 117 10.70 10.94 10.77
CA LEU A 117 10.53 9.75 11.63
C LEU A 117 9.40 8.85 11.11
N GLY A 118 9.57 7.53 11.27
CA GLY A 118 8.55 6.53 10.93
C GLY A 118 8.22 6.45 9.45
N SER A 119 9.13 6.91 8.58
CA SER A 119 9.00 6.84 7.14
C SER A 119 9.27 5.43 6.61
N GLN A 120 8.72 5.14 5.44
CA GLN A 120 8.97 3.90 4.70
C GLN A 120 9.46 4.24 3.30
N PHE A 121 10.41 3.44 2.80
CA PHE A 121 11.01 3.59 1.48
C PHE A 121 10.79 2.33 0.65
N PHE A 122 10.38 2.52 -0.60
CA PHE A 122 10.20 1.45 -1.58
C PHE A 122 10.93 1.82 -2.86
N CYS A 123 11.72 0.88 -3.38
CA CYS A 123 12.58 1.14 -4.52
C CYS A 123 12.34 0.18 -5.66
N HIS A 124 12.22 0.77 -6.83
CA HIS A 124 11.80 0.10 -8.05
C HIS A 124 12.83 0.36 -9.15
N LYS A 125 13.30 -0.72 -9.76
CA LYS A 125 14.32 -0.70 -10.82
C LYS A 125 13.79 -0.19 -12.15
N ASP A 126 12.48 -0.29 -12.33
CA ASP A 126 11.75 0.19 -13.49
C ASP A 126 10.68 1.17 -13.02
N LEU A 127 10.42 2.19 -13.83
CA LEU A 127 9.32 3.12 -13.59
C LEU A 127 8.00 2.36 -13.69
N MET A 128 7.33 2.23 -12.56
CA MET A 128 6.05 1.55 -12.50
C MET A 128 4.94 2.46 -12.99
N SER A 129 3.89 1.86 -13.56
CA SER A 129 2.65 2.57 -13.94
C SER A 129 2.09 3.45 -12.81
N TYR A 130 2.33 3.08 -11.55
CA TYR A 130 1.94 3.90 -10.39
C TYR A 130 2.63 5.27 -10.36
N VAL A 131 3.93 5.32 -10.65
CA VAL A 131 4.70 6.56 -10.67
C VAL A 131 4.33 7.40 -11.90
N ASP A 132 4.09 6.75 -13.04
CA ASP A 132 3.64 7.42 -14.26
C ASP A 132 2.28 8.11 -14.06
N ASP A 133 1.35 7.44 -13.41
CA ASP A 133 0.03 7.98 -13.07
C ASP A 133 0.13 9.17 -12.09
N LEU A 134 0.99 9.07 -11.08
CA LEU A 134 1.27 10.17 -10.16
C LEU A 134 1.87 11.38 -10.88
N LEU A 135 2.80 11.11 -11.80
CA LEU A 135 3.42 12.13 -12.63
C LEU A 135 2.37 12.80 -13.52
N TYR A 136 1.58 12.02 -14.23
CA TYR A 136 0.48 12.49 -15.07
C TYR A 136 -0.50 13.38 -14.29
N ALA A 137 -0.90 12.96 -13.09
CA ALA A 137 -1.84 13.70 -12.27
C ALA A 137 -1.30 15.06 -11.76
N CYS A 138 0.01 15.19 -11.51
CA CYS A 138 0.60 16.44 -11.02
C CYS A 138 1.13 17.36 -12.12
N THR A 139 1.44 16.84 -13.30
CA THR A 139 1.89 17.64 -14.44
C THR A 139 0.68 18.19 -15.20
N LYS A 140 0.67 19.48 -15.49
CA LYS A 140 -0.37 20.04 -16.37
C LYS A 140 -0.17 19.49 -17.79
N PRO A 141 -1.23 19.34 -18.59
CA PRO A 141 -1.16 18.92 -19.99
C PRO A 141 -0.37 19.87 -20.92
N GLY A 142 0.32 20.88 -20.40
CA GLY A 142 1.23 21.76 -21.15
C GLY A 142 2.72 21.42 -21.01
N ASP A 143 3.13 20.69 -19.97
CA ASP A 143 4.53 20.26 -19.76
C ASP A 143 4.80 18.87 -20.37
N LEU A 144 4.26 18.66 -21.57
CA LEU A 144 4.25 17.38 -22.30
C LEU A 144 5.63 16.93 -22.81
N ARG A 145 6.71 17.68 -22.53
CA ARG A 145 8.08 17.21 -22.86
C ARG A 145 8.39 15.87 -22.18
N PHE A 146 7.67 15.62 -21.09
CA PHE A 146 7.81 14.43 -20.28
C PHE A 146 6.99 13.23 -20.80
N PHE A 147 5.93 13.37 -21.59
CA PHE A 147 5.08 12.19 -21.94
C PHE A 147 5.40 11.54 -23.30
N ASN A 148 6.31 12.12 -24.09
CA ASN A 148 6.60 11.67 -25.45
C ASN A 148 7.89 10.83 -25.57
N VAL A 149 8.53 10.48 -24.46
CA VAL A 149 9.79 9.71 -24.44
C VAL A 149 9.54 8.44 -23.63
N GLU A 150 10.05 7.30 -24.08
CA GLU A 150 10.06 6.07 -23.29
C GLU A 150 11.09 6.24 -22.16
N TRP A 151 10.62 6.36 -20.92
CA TRP A 151 11.49 6.63 -19.79
C TRP A 151 12.19 5.36 -19.36
N LYS A 152 13.52 5.43 -19.26
CA LYS A 152 14.31 4.43 -18.56
C LYS A 152 14.81 5.05 -17.28
N GLY A 153 14.58 4.38 -16.16
CA GLY A 153 14.88 4.96 -14.88
C GLY A 153 14.43 4.12 -13.71
N VAL A 154 14.75 4.64 -12.53
CA VAL A 154 14.40 4.06 -11.23
C VAL A 154 13.48 5.01 -10.49
N ALA A 155 12.63 4.45 -9.63
CA ALA A 155 11.80 5.22 -8.73
C ALA A 155 12.04 4.81 -7.28
N THR A 156 12.10 5.80 -6.40
CA THR A 156 12.05 5.65 -4.95
C THR A 156 10.78 6.30 -4.44
N ILE A 157 9.96 5.55 -3.71
CA ILE A 157 8.72 6.02 -3.10
C ILE A 157 8.95 6.10 -1.60
N HIS A 158 8.85 7.31 -1.07
CA HIS A 158 8.91 7.65 0.34
C HIS A 158 7.51 7.91 0.87
N TYR A 159 7.06 7.09 1.81
CA TYR A 159 5.85 7.34 2.58
C TYR A 159 6.24 7.91 3.93
N ALA A 160 5.93 9.18 4.17
CA ALA A 160 6.06 9.71 5.51
C ALA A 160 5.04 9.08 6.46
N ALA A 161 5.38 9.03 7.75
CA ALA A 161 4.47 8.53 8.77
C ALA A 161 3.11 9.23 8.65
N LYS A 162 2.05 8.43 8.53
CA LYS A 162 0.69 8.96 8.48
C LYS A 162 0.45 9.74 9.77
N SER A 163 0.18 11.04 9.67
CA SER A 163 -0.27 11.76 10.85
C SER A 163 -1.59 11.10 11.27
N GLU A 164 -1.61 10.54 12.48
CA GLU A 164 -2.89 10.18 13.08
C GLU A 164 -3.66 11.48 13.18
N SER A 165 -4.63 11.67 12.29
CA SER A 165 -5.47 12.85 12.38
C SER A 165 -6.11 12.79 13.76
N LYS A 166 -5.75 13.72 14.65
CA LYS A 166 -6.51 14.03 15.85
C LYS A 166 -7.82 14.70 15.44
N ASN A 167 -8.61 14.03 14.60
CA ASN A 167 -10.01 14.34 14.40
C ASN A 167 -10.79 13.45 15.36
N GLY A 168 -11.58 14.14 16.18
CA GLY A 168 -12.15 13.62 17.41
C GLY A 168 -13.09 12.45 17.22
N SER A 169 -13.27 11.74 18.33
CA SER A 169 -14.39 10.84 18.60
C SER A 169 -14.67 9.83 17.49
N ALA A 170 -13.90 8.75 17.49
CA ALA A 170 -14.39 7.46 17.00
C ALA A 170 -15.65 7.08 17.79
N SER A 171 -16.82 7.51 17.33
CA SER A 171 -18.01 6.67 17.46
C SER A 171 -17.76 5.52 16.49
N GLY A 172 -17.17 4.45 17.02
CA GLY A 172 -16.78 3.29 16.25
C GLY A 172 -17.98 2.70 15.52
N ILE A 173 -17.98 2.79 14.20
CA ILE A 173 -18.75 1.88 13.36
C ILE A 173 -17.91 0.61 13.23
N LEU A 174 -17.81 -0.11 14.34
CA LEU A 174 -17.57 -1.55 14.36
C LEU A 174 -18.94 -2.16 14.09
N GLY A 175 -19.23 -2.63 12.87
CA GLY A 175 -20.44 -3.44 12.71
C GLY A 175 -21.11 -3.46 11.36
N PHE A 176 -20.37 -3.69 10.27
CA PHE A 176 -21.02 -4.28 9.09
C PHE A 176 -20.28 -5.53 8.62
N GLU A 177 -18.96 -5.45 8.46
CA GLU A 177 -18.11 -6.60 8.12
C GLU A 177 -18.17 -7.71 9.19
N THR A 178 -18.03 -7.36 10.47
CA THR A 178 -18.13 -8.32 11.59
C THR A 178 -19.55 -8.87 11.74
N TRP A 179 -20.57 -8.07 11.39
CA TRP A 179 -21.96 -8.46 11.49
C TRP A 179 -22.34 -9.46 10.39
N LEU A 180 -21.84 -9.27 9.17
CA LEU A 180 -21.98 -10.20 8.05
C LEU A 180 -21.30 -11.54 8.35
N VAL A 181 -20.08 -11.52 8.90
CA VAL A 181 -19.39 -12.75 9.32
C VAL A 181 -20.17 -13.48 10.42
N CYS A 182 -20.70 -12.76 11.41
CA CYS A 182 -21.56 -13.34 12.45
C CYS A 182 -22.87 -13.92 11.88
N LEU A 183 -23.51 -13.25 10.91
CA LEU A 183 -24.74 -13.75 10.28
C LEU A 183 -24.48 -15.02 9.47
N VAL A 184 -23.38 -15.07 8.71
CA VAL A 184 -22.96 -16.27 7.97
C VAL A 184 -22.66 -17.41 8.93
N LEU A 185 -21.92 -17.16 10.01
CA LEU A 185 -21.64 -18.16 11.05
C LEU A 185 -22.92 -18.67 11.74
N LEU A 186 -23.88 -17.79 12.05
CA LEU A 186 -25.17 -18.15 12.64
C LEU A 186 -26.03 -19.03 11.69
N GLN A 187 -26.01 -18.74 10.39
CA GLN A 187 -26.70 -19.56 9.40
C GLN A 187 -26.06 -20.94 9.26
N ILE A 188 -24.72 -21.00 9.24
CA ILE A 188 -23.96 -22.27 9.23
C ILE A 188 -24.28 -23.08 10.51
N PHE A 189 -24.32 -22.45 11.67
CA PHE A 189 -24.67 -23.12 12.93
C PHE A 189 -26.09 -23.69 12.93
N LYS A 190 -27.08 -22.96 12.37
CA LYS A 190 -28.45 -23.47 12.23
C LYS A 190 -28.54 -24.67 11.28
N LEU A 191 -27.82 -24.63 10.16
CA LEU A 191 -27.75 -25.73 9.20
C LEU A 191 -27.08 -26.98 9.80
N LEU A 192 -26.04 -26.78 10.61
CA LEU A 192 -25.33 -27.86 11.29
C LEU A 192 -26.10 -28.39 12.50
N SER A 193 -26.87 -27.58 13.21
CA SER A 193 -27.74 -28.00 14.32
C SER A 193 -28.86 -28.94 13.89
N PHE A 194 -29.24 -28.94 12.61
CA PHE A 194 -30.33 -29.79 12.10
C PHE A 194 -29.88 -31.23 11.80
N ASN A 195 -28.56 -31.47 11.68
CA ASN A 195 -27.99 -32.80 11.56
C ASN A 195 -27.16 -33.07 12.81
N ARG A 196 -27.31 -34.23 13.47
CA ARG A 196 -26.54 -34.61 14.68
C ARG A 196 -25.04 -34.73 14.39
N PHE A 197 -24.33 -33.62 14.26
CA PHE A 197 -22.87 -33.58 14.19
C PHE A 197 -22.35 -32.87 15.45
N GLU A 198 -21.46 -33.54 16.17
CA GLU A 198 -20.66 -32.93 17.25
C GLU A 198 -19.49 -32.17 16.60
N ILE A 199 -19.48 -30.85 16.73
CA ILE A 199 -18.41 -30.01 16.19
C ILE A 199 -17.59 -29.46 17.36
N HIS A 200 -16.32 -29.85 17.39
CA HIS A 200 -15.36 -29.34 18.36
C HIS A 200 -14.54 -28.22 17.71
N VAL A 201 -14.83 -26.97 18.09
CA VAL A 201 -14.05 -25.82 17.64
C VAL A 201 -12.92 -25.58 18.63
N SER A 202 -11.68 -25.90 18.24
CA SER A 202 -10.49 -25.60 19.03
C SER A 202 -9.79 -24.36 18.46
N TYR A 203 -9.69 -23.32 19.28
CA TYR A 203 -8.95 -22.10 18.94
C TYR A 203 -7.49 -22.27 19.32
N GLN A 204 -6.61 -22.49 18.35
CA GLN A 204 -5.17 -22.33 18.54
C GLN A 204 -4.75 -20.96 18.00
N PHE A 205 -4.33 -20.07 18.90
CA PHE A 205 -3.68 -18.82 18.54
C PHE A 205 -2.26 -19.12 18.03
N LEU A 206 -2.13 -19.36 16.73
CA LEU A 206 -0.86 -19.24 16.03
C LEU A 206 -0.67 -17.79 15.56
N LYS A 207 0.57 -17.31 15.63
CA LYS A 207 1.06 -15.93 15.36
C LYS A 207 0.66 -15.32 13.99
N GLN A 208 -0.22 -15.95 13.21
CA GLN A 208 -0.59 -15.58 11.84
C GLN A 208 -2.09 -15.37 11.62
N ASN A 209 -2.90 -15.16 12.67
CA ASN A 209 -4.34 -14.84 12.54
C ASN A 209 -5.14 -15.82 11.64
N ALA A 210 -4.85 -17.12 11.73
CA ALA A 210 -5.62 -18.16 11.04
C ALA A 210 -6.45 -18.96 12.05
N ALA A 211 -7.74 -19.10 11.79
CA ALA A 211 -8.62 -20.00 12.53
C ALA A 211 -8.76 -21.31 11.74
N VAL A 212 -8.43 -22.45 12.38
CA VAL A 212 -8.57 -23.77 11.77
C VAL A 212 -9.83 -24.44 12.31
N LEU A 213 -10.78 -24.75 11.44
CA LEU A 213 -12.01 -25.45 11.78
C LEU A 213 -11.84 -26.95 11.53
N HIS A 214 -11.87 -27.76 12.60
CA HIS A 214 -11.91 -29.22 12.48
C HIS A 214 -13.34 -29.74 12.63
N VAL A 215 -13.85 -30.42 11.61
CA VAL A 215 -15.17 -31.07 11.64
C VAL A 215 -14.96 -32.58 11.66
N ARG A 216 -15.55 -33.27 12.64
CA ARG A 216 -15.49 -34.74 12.77
C ARG A 216 -16.89 -35.31 12.60
N ALA A 217 -17.05 -36.29 11.72
CA ALA A 217 -18.31 -37.03 11.58
C ALA A 217 -18.36 -38.19 12.59
N PRO A 218 -19.52 -38.47 13.21
CA PRO A 218 -19.65 -39.66 14.05
C PRO A 218 -19.58 -40.91 13.19
N LEU A 219 -18.68 -41.83 13.57
CA LEU A 219 -18.66 -43.19 13.04
C LEU A 219 -19.85 -43.94 13.65
N HIS A 220 -20.84 -44.27 12.83
CA HIS A 220 -21.90 -45.18 13.23
C HIS A 220 -21.28 -46.56 13.52
N SER A 221 -21.29 -46.96 14.79
CA SER A 221 -21.08 -48.36 15.19
C SER A 221 -22.37 -49.12 14.95
N SER A 222 -22.30 -50.11 14.06
CA SER A 222 -23.36 -51.09 13.77
C SER A 222 -23.67 -51.97 14.97
#